data_AF-A0A5C8ZQ74-F1
#
_entry.id   AF-A0A5C8ZQ74-F1
#
_cell.length_a   1.000
_cell.length_b   1.000
_cell.length_c   1.000
_cell.angle_alpha   90.00
_cell.angle_beta   90.00
_cell.angle_gamma   90.00
#
_symmetry.space_group_name_H-M   'P 1'
#
loop_
_entity.id
_entity.type
_entity.pdbx_description
1 polymer ?
#
loop_
_entity_poly.entity_id
_entity_poly.type
_entity_poly.pdbx_seq_one_letter_code
_entity_poly.pdbx_strand_id
1 'polypeptide(L)'
;MVFHGLSHRQKGVAESGSQTNPATRTASLLATLAEAFYDRQALCQSYNSNLYTLFIAFYLVRIYLEISIHLQKLDIITKASTHRLEQARTERPMKIKQFLQLMNFYARFSPSYTKIGYFSRSVLWGPRKRDDFTGQVWLVTGANAGIGRSIMETAASNGARVIAVARSEEKLRDAIASLPPQVAGKVEPAIADMSLKSETHALVDKLAGAGITLDVIVNNVGVMLGSLTLTKEGLETSFATNLLSHYILTEGCLSAGLVNQGATIINMASGGLYKWPLMLDGLNIDDPALYNGKMAYGCAKRAQITLTNHWNLHHKDCDIRCYTMHPGWTRTPGVDSALPGLVRYQGKILRTPAQGADTAIWLCANRPPIAEGGEDVLWFDRKARSAHMFDATRSSRNSEAEVISYLQSMASK
;
A
#
# COMPACT_ATOMS: atom_id res chain seq x y z
N MET A 1 -79.00 -27.92 38.38
CA MET A 1 -78.38 -28.50 39.58
C MET A 1 -77.10 -27.72 39.89
N VAL A 2 -77.21 -26.76 40.82
CA VAL A 2 -76.21 -26.34 41.84
C VAL A 2 -74.88 -25.69 41.35
N PHE A 3 -74.78 -24.35 41.42
CA PHE A 3 -74.01 -23.46 42.37
C PHE A 3 -72.47 -23.41 42.12
N HIS A 4 -71.89 -22.28 41.67
CA HIS A 4 -71.39 -21.06 42.39
C HIS A 4 -69.94 -21.17 42.92
N GLY A 5 -69.12 -20.14 42.66
CA GLY A 5 -68.05 -19.73 43.57
C GLY A 5 -66.76 -19.12 42.98
N LEU A 6 -66.69 -17.78 42.97
CA LEU A 6 -65.52 -16.91 43.31
C LEU A 6 -64.26 -16.92 42.40
N SER A 7 -63.39 -15.89 42.32
CA SER A 7 -63.44 -14.42 42.33
C SER A 7 -62.00 -13.92 42.01
N HIS A 8 -61.87 -12.72 41.43
CA HIS A 8 -60.74 -11.75 41.52
C HIS A 8 -59.34 -11.94 40.85
N ARG A 9 -59.11 -11.05 39.85
CA ARG A 9 -58.04 -10.03 39.64
C ARG A 9 -56.54 -10.29 39.93
N GLN A 10 -55.77 -10.04 38.84
CA GLN A 10 -54.51 -9.26 38.67
C GLN A 10 -53.26 -9.50 39.54
N LYS A 11 -52.11 -9.74 38.87
CA LYS A 11 -50.95 -8.83 38.84
C LYS A 11 -49.89 -9.30 37.81
N GLY A 12 -49.33 -8.33 37.08
CA GLY A 12 -48.29 -8.56 36.08
C GLY A 12 -46.89 -8.72 36.66
N VAL A 13 -45.97 -9.22 35.82
CA VAL A 13 -44.53 -9.19 36.07
C VAL A 13 -43.85 -8.72 34.78
N ALA A 14 -43.21 -7.56 34.87
CA ALA A 14 -42.27 -7.05 33.88
C ALA A 14 -40.88 -7.63 34.19
N GLU A 15 -40.24 -8.23 33.19
CA GLU A 15 -38.83 -8.65 33.28
C GLU A 15 -37.92 -7.44 33.07
N SER A 16 -37.28 -6.98 34.15
CA SER A 16 -36.20 -5.99 34.11
C SER A 16 -34.85 -6.70 34.00
N GLY A 17 -34.26 -6.75 32.81
CA GLY A 17 -32.85 -7.10 32.61
C GLY A 17 -31.95 -5.95 33.07
N SER A 18 -31.39 -6.03 34.27
CA SER A 18 -30.47 -5.01 34.79
C SER A 18 -29.12 -5.08 34.06
N GLN A 19 -28.82 -4.05 33.27
CA GLN A 19 -27.47 -3.76 32.82
C GLN A 19 -26.65 -3.29 34.03
N THR A 20 -25.76 -4.15 34.53
CA THR A 20 -24.81 -3.76 35.56
C THR A 20 -23.74 -2.84 34.94
N ASN A 21 -23.68 -1.61 35.42
CA ASN A 21 -22.74 -0.58 34.97
C ASN A 21 -21.28 -1.06 35.19
N PRO A 22 -20.36 -0.88 34.22
CA PRO A 22 -18.95 -1.24 34.37
C PRO A 22 -18.29 -0.72 35.66
N ALA A 23 -18.70 0.45 36.16
CA ALA A 23 -18.23 0.99 37.44
C ALA A 23 -18.55 0.07 38.64
N THR A 24 -19.68 -0.64 38.61
CA THR A 24 -20.13 -1.56 39.67
C THR A 24 -19.31 -2.86 39.68
N ARG A 25 -18.82 -3.31 38.51
CA ARG A 25 -17.91 -4.47 38.42
C ARG A 25 -16.51 -4.16 38.92
N THR A 26 -16.00 -2.95 38.67
CA THR A 26 -14.69 -2.51 39.16
C THR A 26 -14.68 -2.38 40.69
N ALA A 27 -15.76 -1.85 41.26
CA ALA A 27 -15.92 -1.76 42.73
C ALA A 27 -15.98 -3.14 43.40
N SER A 28 -16.70 -4.11 42.80
CA SER A 28 -16.77 -5.48 43.30
C SER A 28 -15.41 -6.19 43.27
N LEU A 29 -14.59 -5.98 42.23
CA LEU A 29 -13.26 -6.58 42.14
C LEU A 29 -12.27 -5.99 43.16
N LEU A 30 -12.36 -4.67 43.42
CA LEU A 30 -11.55 -3.99 44.44
C LEU A 30 -11.91 -4.44 45.86
N ALA A 31 -13.20 -4.70 46.13
CA ALA A 31 -13.65 -5.22 47.42
C ALA A 31 -13.13 -6.64 47.69
N THR A 32 -13.19 -7.54 46.69
CA THR A 32 -12.66 -8.91 46.82
C THR A 32 -11.14 -8.94 46.99
N LEU A 33 -10.41 -8.02 46.35
CA LEU A 33 -8.96 -7.88 46.53
C LEU A 33 -8.59 -7.30 47.91
N ALA A 34 -9.42 -6.44 48.48
CA ALA A 34 -9.23 -5.90 49.83
C ALA A 34 -9.47 -6.97 50.92
N GLU A 35 -10.51 -7.82 50.77
CA GLU A 35 -10.76 -8.94 51.69
C GLU A 35 -9.63 -9.98 51.65
N ALA A 36 -9.11 -10.31 50.46
CA ALA A 36 -7.95 -11.19 50.31
C ALA A 36 -6.66 -10.63 50.94
N PHE A 37 -6.59 -9.31 51.15
CA PHE A 37 -5.47 -8.63 51.80
C PHE A 37 -5.58 -8.69 53.34
N TYR A 38 -6.80 -8.57 53.87
CA TYR A 38 -7.06 -8.61 55.31
C TYR A 38 -6.78 -10.01 55.90
N ASP A 39 -7.14 -11.07 55.17
CA ASP A 39 -6.99 -12.45 55.62
C ASP A 39 -5.51 -12.92 55.66
N ARG A 40 -4.63 -12.33 54.82
CA ARG A 40 -3.18 -12.61 54.84
C ARG A 40 -2.42 -11.81 55.89
N GLN A 41 -3.00 -10.74 56.43
CA GLN A 41 -2.39 -9.93 57.50
C GLN A 41 -2.32 -10.69 58.83
N ALA A 42 -3.22 -11.66 59.04
CA ALA A 42 -3.25 -12.53 60.22
C ALA A 42 -2.14 -13.60 60.25
N LEU A 43 -1.50 -13.90 59.11
CA LEU A 43 -0.55 -15.01 58.96
C LEU A 43 0.93 -14.64 59.18
N CYS A 44 1.28 -13.37 59.43
CA CYS A 44 2.68 -12.91 59.39
C CYS A 44 3.13 -12.03 60.57
N GLN A 45 2.73 -12.34 61.81
CA GLN A 45 3.24 -11.64 63.00
C GLN A 45 4.68 -12.03 63.45
N SER A 46 5.49 -12.75 62.65
CA SER A 46 6.78 -13.28 63.14
C SER A 46 8.06 -12.97 62.36
N TYR A 47 8.10 -12.04 61.38
CA TYR A 47 9.36 -11.73 60.67
C TYR A 47 9.59 -10.23 60.39
N ASN A 48 10.86 -9.83 60.47
CA ASN A 48 11.43 -8.47 60.38
C ASN A 48 10.66 -7.47 59.49
N SER A 49 10.21 -6.38 60.11
CA SER A 49 9.27 -5.37 59.56
C SER A 49 9.77 -4.59 58.32
N ASN A 50 11.08 -4.46 58.11
CA ASN A 50 11.62 -3.63 57.03
C ASN A 50 11.59 -4.29 55.64
N LEU A 51 11.87 -5.60 55.54
CA LEU A 51 11.82 -6.31 54.25
C LEU A 51 10.38 -6.54 53.76
N TYR A 52 9.46 -6.79 54.68
CA TYR A 52 8.04 -6.99 54.38
C TYR A 52 7.39 -5.71 53.84
N THR A 53 7.74 -4.55 54.41
CA THR A 53 7.26 -3.25 53.95
C THR A 53 7.76 -2.95 52.52
N LEU A 54 9.02 -3.26 52.21
CA LEU A 54 9.55 -3.14 50.85
C LEU A 54 8.87 -4.11 49.86
N PHE A 55 8.58 -5.33 50.29
CA PHE A 55 7.91 -6.33 49.45
C PHE A 55 6.46 -5.93 49.12
N ILE A 56 5.72 -5.43 50.13
CA ILE A 56 4.39 -4.86 49.93
C ILE A 56 4.44 -3.65 49.01
N ALA A 57 5.38 -2.73 49.23
CA ALA A 57 5.52 -1.55 48.38
C ALA A 57 5.80 -1.93 46.91
N PHE A 58 6.69 -2.89 46.66
CA PHE A 58 6.99 -3.37 45.31
C PHE A 58 5.79 -4.07 44.66
N TYR A 59 5.05 -4.87 45.44
CA TYR A 59 3.85 -5.56 44.96
C TYR A 59 2.71 -4.59 44.63
N LEU A 60 2.50 -3.56 45.45
CA LEU A 60 1.53 -2.49 45.20
C LEU A 60 1.88 -1.67 43.95
N VAL A 61 3.16 -1.33 43.76
CA VAL A 61 3.63 -0.64 42.53
C VAL A 61 3.39 -1.50 41.29
N ARG A 62 3.64 -2.82 41.38
CA ARG A 62 3.37 -3.75 40.27
C ARG A 62 1.88 -3.83 39.94
N ILE A 63 1.02 -3.97 40.95
CA ILE A 63 -0.45 -3.97 40.75
C ILE A 63 -0.91 -2.66 40.13
N TYR A 64 -0.40 -1.53 40.62
CA TYR A 64 -0.72 -0.21 40.07
C TYR A 64 -0.33 -0.09 38.59
N LEU A 65 0.84 -0.61 38.20
CA LEU A 65 1.30 -0.63 36.81
C LEU A 65 0.42 -1.54 35.93
N GLU A 66 0.08 -2.75 36.40
CA GLU A 66 -0.78 -3.69 35.65
C GLU A 66 -2.20 -3.14 35.45
N ILE A 67 -2.76 -2.50 36.48
CA ILE A 67 -4.06 -1.80 36.41
C ILE A 67 -3.97 -0.62 35.43
N SER A 68 -2.92 0.19 35.49
CA SER A 68 -2.74 1.35 34.60
C SER A 68 -2.65 0.93 33.13
N ILE A 69 -1.94 -0.17 32.83
CA ILE A 69 -1.87 -0.74 31.48
C ILE A 69 -3.23 -1.25 31.01
N HIS A 70 -4.00 -1.90 31.89
CA HIS A 70 -5.36 -2.36 31.55
C HIS A 70 -6.33 -1.21 31.31
N LEU A 71 -6.25 -0.14 32.11
CA LEU A 71 -7.06 1.07 31.94
C LEU A 71 -6.71 1.79 30.62
N GLN A 72 -5.42 1.87 30.26
CA GLN A 72 -5.00 2.40 28.95
C GLN A 72 -5.52 1.56 27.78
N LYS A 73 -5.47 0.22 27.88
CA LYS A 73 -6.03 -0.68 26.85
C LYS A 73 -7.53 -0.52 26.71
N LEU A 74 -8.26 -0.39 27.82
CA LEU A 74 -9.70 -0.14 27.81
C LEU A 74 -10.02 1.23 27.18
N ASP A 75 -9.28 2.27 27.49
CA ASP A 75 -9.47 3.60 26.91
C ASP A 75 -9.19 3.61 25.38
N ILE A 76 -8.16 2.88 24.93
CA ILE A 76 -7.88 2.69 23.49
C ILE A 76 -9.01 1.94 22.80
N ILE A 77 -9.53 0.85 23.40
CA ILE A 77 -10.65 0.09 22.84
C ILE A 77 -11.92 0.96 22.78
N THR A 78 -12.17 1.75 23.83
CA THR A 78 -13.34 2.63 23.93
C THR A 78 -13.26 3.74 22.89
N LYS A 79 -12.10 4.40 22.73
CA LYS A 79 -11.84 5.42 21.70
C LYS A 79 -11.93 4.85 20.27
N ALA A 80 -11.42 3.64 20.05
CA ALA A 80 -11.52 2.97 18.75
C ALA A 80 -12.97 2.58 18.40
N SER A 81 -13.79 2.25 19.40
CA SER A 81 -15.19 1.91 19.19
C SER A 81 -16.08 3.14 19.03
N THR A 82 -15.85 4.24 19.76
CA THR A 82 -16.54 5.52 19.52
C THR A 82 -16.20 6.10 18.15
N HIS A 83 -14.93 6.08 17.73
CA HIS A 83 -14.53 6.52 16.39
C HIS A 83 -15.18 5.67 15.28
N ARG A 84 -15.29 4.34 15.45
CA ARG A 84 -16.01 3.47 14.51
C ARG A 84 -17.52 3.76 14.48
N LEU A 85 -18.11 4.09 15.61
CA LEU A 85 -19.54 4.42 15.71
C LEU A 85 -19.86 5.80 15.11
N GLU A 86 -18.97 6.78 15.24
CA GLU A 86 -19.09 8.09 14.60
C GLU A 86 -18.89 8.01 13.07
N GLN A 87 -17.93 7.20 12.59
CA GLN A 87 -17.80 6.90 11.16
C GLN A 87 -19.03 6.18 10.61
N ALA A 88 -19.58 5.20 11.36
CA ALA A 88 -20.80 4.50 10.94
C ALA A 88 -22.05 5.40 10.96
N ARG A 89 -22.11 6.41 11.83
CA ARG A 89 -23.20 7.41 11.89
C ARG A 89 -23.19 8.42 10.75
N THR A 90 -22.02 8.67 10.15
CA THR A 90 -21.84 9.64 9.06
C THR A 90 -21.95 9.01 7.67
N GLU A 91 -21.82 7.68 7.56
CA GLU A 91 -22.04 6.94 6.30
C GLU A 91 -23.55 6.79 6.00
N ARG A 92 -24.07 7.53 4.99
CA ARG A 92 -25.41 7.26 4.46
C ARG A 92 -25.46 5.82 3.92
N PRO A 93 -26.52 5.04 4.20
CA PRO A 93 -26.64 3.69 3.68
C PRO A 93 -26.66 3.70 2.15
N MET A 94 -25.84 2.83 1.56
CA MET A 94 -25.67 2.73 0.11
C MET A 94 -26.99 2.33 -0.55
N LYS A 95 -27.36 2.98 -1.66
CA LYS A 95 -28.59 2.61 -2.39
C LYS A 95 -28.44 1.19 -2.96
N ILE A 96 -29.52 0.40 -2.99
CA ILE A 96 -29.53 -0.99 -3.49
C ILE A 96 -28.91 -1.10 -4.89
N LYS A 97 -29.24 -0.17 -5.81
CA LYS A 97 -28.65 -0.13 -7.16
C LYS A 97 -27.13 0.03 -7.14
N GLN A 98 -26.60 0.89 -6.28
CA GLN A 98 -25.15 1.11 -6.13
C GLN A 98 -24.47 -0.12 -5.53
N PHE A 99 -25.12 -0.76 -4.56
CA PHE A 99 -24.65 -2.01 -3.97
C PHE A 99 -24.58 -3.14 -5.03
N LEU A 100 -25.61 -3.32 -5.84
CA LEU A 100 -25.63 -4.32 -6.91
C LEU A 100 -24.56 -4.04 -7.98
N GLN A 101 -24.36 -2.79 -8.38
CA GLN A 101 -23.28 -2.40 -9.29
C GLN A 101 -21.89 -2.72 -8.72
N LEU A 102 -21.70 -2.44 -7.44
CA LEU A 102 -20.46 -2.75 -6.73
C LEU A 102 -20.22 -4.27 -6.65
N MET A 103 -21.24 -5.05 -6.35
CA MET A 103 -21.15 -6.52 -6.33
C MET A 103 -20.84 -7.08 -7.71
N ASN A 104 -21.48 -6.57 -8.77
CA ASN A 104 -21.20 -6.99 -10.14
C ASN A 104 -19.75 -6.68 -10.56
N PHE A 105 -19.23 -5.50 -10.21
CA PHE A 105 -17.84 -5.15 -10.43
C PHE A 105 -16.89 -6.16 -9.76
N TYR A 106 -17.11 -6.45 -8.48
CA TYR A 106 -16.27 -7.40 -7.74
C TYR A 106 -16.40 -8.83 -8.26
N ALA A 107 -17.60 -9.30 -8.57
CA ALA A 107 -17.80 -10.63 -9.15
C ALA A 107 -17.03 -10.80 -10.47
N ARG A 108 -17.00 -9.76 -11.31
CA ARG A 108 -16.27 -9.78 -12.59
C ARG A 108 -14.75 -9.79 -12.43
N PHE A 109 -14.21 -9.01 -11.49
CA PHE A 109 -12.77 -8.75 -11.42
C PHE A 109 -12.03 -9.54 -10.34
N SER A 110 -12.66 -9.82 -9.20
CA SER A 110 -12.00 -10.53 -8.09
C SER A 110 -11.39 -11.88 -8.48
N PRO A 111 -12.05 -12.76 -9.27
CA PRO A 111 -11.46 -14.04 -9.66
C PRO A 111 -10.14 -13.89 -10.42
N SER A 112 -9.92 -12.75 -11.09
CA SER A 112 -8.74 -12.48 -11.89
C SER A 112 -7.67 -11.69 -11.13
N TYR A 113 -8.06 -10.66 -10.38
CA TYR A 113 -7.13 -9.65 -9.84
C TYR A 113 -6.68 -9.92 -8.41
N THR A 114 -7.29 -10.86 -7.70
CA THR A 114 -6.96 -11.22 -6.31
C THR A 114 -5.93 -12.36 -6.24
N LYS A 115 -5.69 -12.89 -5.03
CA LYS A 115 -4.93 -14.13 -4.81
C LYS A 115 -5.45 -15.29 -5.65
N ILE A 116 -6.76 -15.39 -5.82
CA ILE A 116 -7.40 -16.50 -6.53
C ILE A 116 -6.87 -16.57 -7.97
N GLY A 117 -6.89 -15.44 -8.67
CA GLY A 117 -6.42 -15.36 -10.07
C GLY A 117 -4.92 -15.52 -10.20
N TYR A 118 -4.16 -15.04 -9.21
CA TYR A 118 -2.71 -15.28 -9.14
C TYR A 118 -2.42 -16.79 -9.05
N PHE A 119 -3.04 -17.48 -8.08
CA PHE A 119 -2.81 -18.90 -7.86
C PHE A 119 -3.30 -19.77 -9.01
N SER A 120 -4.47 -19.47 -9.59
CA SER A 120 -4.99 -20.25 -10.71
C SER A 120 -4.07 -20.18 -11.93
N ARG A 121 -3.43 -19.02 -12.18
CA ARG A 121 -2.46 -18.87 -13.26
C ARG A 121 -1.09 -19.42 -12.91
N SER A 122 -0.69 -19.38 -11.64
CA SER A 122 0.62 -19.86 -11.21
C SER A 122 0.83 -21.35 -11.43
N VAL A 123 -0.26 -22.13 -11.49
CA VAL A 123 -0.23 -23.56 -11.86
C VAL A 123 0.39 -23.76 -13.25
N LEU A 124 0.28 -22.77 -14.15
CA LEU A 124 0.78 -22.86 -15.53
C LEU A 124 2.19 -22.29 -15.73
N TRP A 125 2.83 -21.69 -14.72
CA TRP A 125 4.11 -20.98 -14.90
C TRP A 125 5.34 -21.90 -14.97
N GLY A 126 5.16 -23.20 -14.80
CA GLY A 126 6.27 -24.14 -14.69
C GLY A 126 7.17 -23.86 -13.47
N PRO A 127 8.22 -24.66 -13.26
CA PRO A 127 9.15 -24.44 -12.17
C PRO A 127 9.93 -23.13 -12.36
N ARG A 128 9.89 -22.25 -11.36
CA ARG A 128 10.70 -21.02 -11.35
C ARG A 128 12.15 -21.39 -11.00
N LYS A 129 13.07 -21.22 -11.96
CA LYS A 129 14.50 -21.24 -11.65
C LYS A 129 14.81 -20.09 -10.69
N ARG A 130 15.80 -20.26 -9.82
CA ARG A 130 16.26 -19.16 -8.96
C ARG A 130 16.73 -18.02 -9.89
N ASP A 131 16.13 -16.85 -9.72
CA ASP A 131 16.59 -15.66 -10.43
C ASP A 131 17.96 -15.27 -9.83
N ASP A 132 18.95 -15.00 -10.68
CA ASP A 132 20.27 -14.54 -10.28
C ASP A 132 20.49 -13.13 -10.82
N PHE A 133 20.65 -12.19 -9.90
CA PHE A 133 20.89 -10.78 -10.19
C PHE A 133 22.27 -10.35 -9.70
N THR A 134 23.18 -11.31 -9.45
CA THR A 134 24.56 -11.02 -9.06
C THR A 134 25.22 -10.12 -10.08
N GLY A 135 25.87 -9.06 -9.61
CA GLY A 135 26.51 -8.06 -10.46
C GLY A 135 25.58 -6.97 -11.00
N GLN A 136 24.26 -7.09 -10.80
CA GLN A 136 23.31 -6.05 -11.24
C GLN A 136 23.12 -4.95 -10.18
N VAL A 137 22.90 -3.73 -10.65
CA VAL A 137 22.49 -2.57 -9.85
C VAL A 137 21.04 -2.22 -10.16
N TRP A 138 20.20 -2.23 -9.11
CA TRP A 138 18.77 -1.97 -9.19
C TRP A 138 18.42 -0.66 -8.49
N LEU A 139 17.66 0.21 -9.15
CA LEU A 139 17.05 1.39 -8.54
C LEU A 139 15.55 1.13 -8.31
N VAL A 140 15.08 1.19 -7.06
CA VAL A 140 13.69 0.88 -6.72
C VAL A 140 13.03 2.04 -5.99
N THR A 141 12.00 2.65 -6.60
CA THR A 141 11.25 3.75 -5.97
C THR A 141 10.12 3.24 -5.06
N GLY A 142 9.90 3.90 -3.92
CA GLY A 142 8.92 3.45 -2.93
C GLY A 142 9.33 2.14 -2.23
N ALA A 143 10.63 1.96 -1.99
CA ALA A 143 11.21 0.70 -1.50
C ALA A 143 10.98 0.43 0.00
N ASN A 144 10.45 1.39 0.76
CA ASN A 144 10.26 1.24 2.21
C ASN A 144 9.03 0.37 2.60
N ALA A 145 8.07 0.17 1.70
CA ALA A 145 6.85 -0.59 2.00
C ALA A 145 6.23 -1.29 0.77
N GLY A 146 5.28 -2.19 1.04
CA GLY A 146 4.43 -2.79 0.01
C GLY A 146 5.23 -3.49 -1.10
N ILE A 147 4.80 -3.29 -2.34
CA ILE A 147 5.38 -3.95 -3.52
C ILE A 147 6.85 -3.56 -3.71
N GLY A 148 7.19 -2.27 -3.58
CA GLY A 148 8.57 -1.79 -3.73
C GLY A 148 9.52 -2.43 -2.74
N ARG A 149 9.13 -2.55 -1.46
CA ARG A 149 9.91 -3.29 -0.47
C ARG A 149 10.12 -4.75 -0.85
N SER A 150 9.06 -5.40 -1.33
CA SER A 150 9.15 -6.80 -1.75
C SER A 150 10.07 -6.98 -2.97
N ILE A 151 10.09 -6.02 -3.89
CA ILE A 151 11.00 -6.02 -5.04
C ILE A 151 12.44 -5.85 -4.56
N MET A 152 12.70 -4.84 -3.72
CA MET A 152 14.02 -4.58 -3.12
C MET A 152 14.57 -5.82 -2.39
N GLU A 153 13.77 -6.41 -1.50
CA GLU A 153 14.15 -7.60 -0.74
C GLU A 153 14.45 -8.79 -1.65
N THR A 154 13.61 -9.03 -2.67
CA THR A 154 13.80 -10.14 -3.62
C THR A 154 15.06 -9.94 -4.46
N ALA A 155 15.27 -8.73 -4.99
CA ALA A 155 16.44 -8.41 -5.80
C ALA A 155 17.74 -8.58 -5.01
N ALA A 156 17.81 -8.01 -3.79
CA ALA A 156 18.97 -8.13 -2.92
C ALA A 156 19.25 -9.58 -2.48
N SER A 157 18.19 -10.33 -2.13
CA SER A 157 18.30 -11.77 -1.78
C SER A 157 18.84 -12.63 -2.93
N ASN A 158 18.63 -12.16 -4.16
CA ASN A 158 19.07 -12.81 -5.39
C ASN A 158 20.38 -12.23 -5.96
N GLY A 159 21.10 -11.39 -5.22
CA GLY A 159 22.46 -10.98 -5.60
C GLY A 159 22.62 -9.52 -6.02
N ALA A 160 21.53 -8.81 -6.31
CA ALA A 160 21.62 -7.43 -6.78
C ALA A 160 22.10 -6.47 -5.68
N ARG A 161 22.83 -5.45 -6.09
CA ARG A 161 23.00 -4.20 -5.32
C ARG A 161 21.75 -3.36 -5.55
N VAL A 162 21.05 -2.93 -4.50
CA VAL A 162 19.79 -2.21 -4.62
C VAL A 162 19.90 -0.81 -4.03
N ILE A 163 19.69 0.21 -4.86
CA ILE A 163 19.49 1.60 -4.46
C ILE A 163 18.01 1.76 -4.15
N ALA A 164 17.69 1.79 -2.86
CA ALA A 164 16.33 1.83 -2.36
C ALA A 164 15.90 3.27 -2.13
N VAL A 165 14.95 3.76 -2.93
CA VAL A 165 14.49 5.15 -2.86
C VAL A 165 13.20 5.26 -2.06
N ALA A 166 13.18 6.14 -1.07
CA ALA A 166 11.97 6.52 -0.34
C ALA A 166 12.09 7.92 0.26
N ARG A 167 10.92 8.53 0.53
CA ARG A 167 10.85 9.85 1.18
C ARG A 167 11.24 9.85 2.65
N SER A 168 10.81 8.82 3.39
CA SER A 168 11.03 8.74 4.84
C SER A 168 12.28 7.90 5.13
N GLU A 169 13.33 8.57 5.60
CA GLU A 169 14.59 7.91 5.96
C GLU A 169 14.38 6.86 7.06
N GLU A 170 13.69 7.22 8.14
CA GLU A 170 13.36 6.32 9.25
C GLU A 170 12.72 5.01 8.74
N LYS A 171 11.60 5.13 8.01
CA LYS A 171 10.87 3.94 7.51
C LYS A 171 11.70 3.11 6.54
N LEU A 172 12.58 3.75 5.76
CA LEU A 172 13.45 3.04 4.83
C LEU A 172 14.55 2.29 5.58
N ARG A 173 15.19 2.93 6.56
CA ARG A 173 16.21 2.30 7.41
C ARG A 173 15.61 1.13 8.21
N ASP A 174 14.41 1.29 8.76
CA ASP A 174 13.70 0.20 9.43
C ASP A 174 13.41 -0.97 8.49
N ALA A 175 12.97 -0.67 7.26
CA ALA A 175 12.73 -1.70 6.26
C ALA A 175 14.02 -2.48 5.93
N ILE A 176 15.15 -1.79 5.77
CA ILE A 176 16.45 -2.40 5.50
C ILE A 176 16.95 -3.20 6.71
N ALA A 177 16.87 -2.64 7.91
CA ALA A 177 17.33 -3.27 9.16
C ALA A 177 16.56 -4.55 9.50
N SER A 178 15.31 -4.66 9.03
CA SER A 178 14.49 -5.88 9.21
C SER A 178 14.87 -7.03 8.26
N LEU A 179 15.77 -6.82 7.30
CA LEU A 179 16.27 -7.86 6.40
C LEU A 179 17.40 -8.66 7.06
N PRO A 180 17.65 -9.91 6.61
CA PRO A 180 18.85 -10.64 7.03
C PRO A 180 20.12 -9.82 6.72
N PRO A 181 21.16 -9.83 7.59
CA PRO A 181 22.33 -8.96 7.44
C PRO A 181 23.01 -9.03 6.06
N GLN A 182 23.12 -10.23 5.50
CA GLN A 182 23.70 -10.48 4.16
C GLN A 182 22.86 -9.91 3.00
N VAL A 183 21.56 -9.69 3.22
CA VAL A 183 20.66 -9.04 2.27
C VAL A 183 20.70 -7.53 2.49
N ALA A 184 20.61 -7.09 3.75
CA ALA A 184 20.68 -5.68 4.13
C ALA A 184 21.95 -5.00 3.62
N GLY A 185 23.10 -5.68 3.70
CA GLY A 185 24.39 -5.18 3.20
C GLY A 185 24.47 -4.92 1.70
N LYS A 186 23.47 -5.34 0.91
CA LYS A 186 23.36 -5.06 -0.53
C LYS A 186 22.39 -3.92 -0.84
N VAL A 187 21.75 -3.33 0.17
CA VAL A 187 20.73 -2.29 0.00
C VAL A 187 21.29 -0.95 0.48
N GLU A 188 21.34 0.01 -0.43
CA GLU A 188 21.78 1.38 -0.18
C GLU A 188 20.57 2.32 -0.14
N PRO A 189 20.33 3.03 0.97
CA PRO A 189 19.22 3.97 1.06
C PRO A 189 19.51 5.25 0.26
N ALA A 190 18.54 5.69 -0.54
CA ALA A 190 18.54 6.98 -1.22
C ALA A 190 17.28 7.77 -0.84
N ILE A 191 17.45 8.92 -0.20
CA ILE A 191 16.32 9.73 0.28
C ILE A 191 15.95 10.76 -0.78
N ALA A 192 14.71 10.66 -1.26
CA ALA A 192 14.11 11.60 -2.20
C ALA A 192 12.58 11.59 -2.07
N ASP A 193 11.96 12.76 -1.99
CA ASP A 193 10.54 12.91 -2.18
C ASP A 193 10.21 12.94 -3.69
N MET A 194 9.71 11.82 -4.19
CA MET A 194 9.33 11.67 -5.60
C MET A 194 8.11 12.52 -6.00
N SER A 195 7.45 13.22 -5.07
CA SER A 195 6.47 14.26 -5.43
C SER A 195 7.12 15.57 -5.87
N LEU A 196 8.44 15.71 -5.69
CA LEU A 196 9.18 16.93 -5.98
C LEU A 196 10.12 16.72 -7.16
N LYS A 197 9.93 17.52 -8.22
CA LYS A 197 10.77 17.46 -9.42
C LYS A 197 12.22 17.78 -9.09
N SER A 198 12.47 18.77 -8.23
CA SER A 198 13.81 19.16 -7.79
C SER A 198 14.56 18.03 -7.09
N GLU A 199 13.90 17.27 -6.21
CA GLU A 199 14.52 16.15 -5.52
C GLU A 199 14.74 14.93 -6.43
N THR A 200 13.85 14.73 -7.42
CA THR A 200 14.03 13.68 -8.43
C THR A 200 15.25 13.98 -9.32
N HIS A 201 15.42 15.23 -9.74
CA HIS A 201 16.62 15.69 -10.46
C HIS A 201 17.87 15.55 -9.60
N ALA A 202 17.83 15.95 -8.34
CA ALA A 202 18.97 15.82 -7.43
C ALA A 202 19.36 14.35 -7.18
N LEU A 203 18.40 13.42 -7.22
CA LEU A 203 18.69 11.99 -7.18
C LEU A 203 19.47 11.54 -8.42
N VAL A 204 19.06 11.95 -9.63
CA VAL A 204 19.80 11.65 -10.87
C VAL A 204 21.21 12.24 -10.81
N ASP A 205 21.35 13.51 -10.41
CA ASP A 205 22.65 14.19 -10.28
C ASP A 205 23.58 13.46 -9.28
N LYS A 206 23.03 12.94 -8.16
CA LYS A 206 23.78 12.13 -7.19
C LYS A 206 24.24 10.79 -7.76
N LEU A 207 23.38 10.09 -8.51
CA LEU A 207 23.73 8.83 -9.16
C LEU A 207 24.85 9.04 -10.19
N ALA A 208 24.74 10.10 -11.00
CA ALA A 208 25.77 10.49 -11.96
C ALA A 208 27.10 10.84 -11.27
N GLY A 209 27.06 11.68 -10.23
CA GLY A 209 28.26 12.08 -9.49
C GLY A 209 28.96 10.91 -8.78
N ALA A 210 28.22 9.85 -8.44
CA ALA A 210 28.75 8.62 -7.88
C ALA A 210 29.23 7.60 -8.93
N GLY A 211 29.08 7.90 -10.24
CA GLY A 211 29.43 6.98 -11.32
C GLY A 211 28.61 5.69 -11.30
N ILE A 212 27.39 5.74 -10.78
CA ILE A 212 26.51 4.56 -10.68
C ILE A 212 25.82 4.34 -12.02
N THR A 213 26.00 3.16 -12.59
CA THR A 213 25.19 2.66 -13.70
C THR A 213 24.18 1.63 -13.22
N LEU A 214 23.06 1.52 -13.94
CA LEU A 214 21.86 0.79 -13.55
C LEU A 214 21.52 -0.29 -14.57
N ASP A 215 21.27 -1.50 -14.10
CA ASP A 215 20.76 -2.62 -14.90
C ASP A 215 19.24 -2.70 -14.81
N VAL A 216 18.65 -2.21 -13.71
CA VAL A 216 17.21 -2.19 -13.52
C VAL A 216 16.73 -0.88 -12.89
N ILE A 217 15.69 -0.28 -13.47
CA ILE A 217 14.94 0.84 -12.87
C ILE A 217 13.51 0.37 -12.61
N VAL A 218 13.05 0.45 -11.37
CA VAL A 218 11.68 0.12 -10.98
C VAL A 218 10.96 1.37 -10.51
N ASN A 219 10.18 1.96 -11.42
CA ASN A 219 9.24 3.05 -11.19
C ASN A 219 7.99 2.51 -10.47
N ASN A 220 8.15 2.19 -9.18
CA ASN A 220 7.11 1.59 -8.35
C ASN A 220 6.33 2.60 -7.50
N VAL A 221 6.95 3.72 -7.10
CA VAL A 221 6.28 4.69 -6.22
C VAL A 221 4.95 5.14 -6.81
N GLY A 222 3.96 5.32 -5.94
CA GLY A 222 2.71 5.92 -6.36
C GLY A 222 1.71 6.11 -5.24
N VAL A 223 0.82 7.06 -5.46
CA VAL A 223 -0.23 7.51 -4.54
C VAL A 223 -1.52 7.73 -5.29
N MET A 224 -2.66 7.57 -4.62
CA MET A 224 -3.96 7.98 -5.13
C MET A 224 -4.61 8.85 -4.06
N LEU A 225 -4.69 10.15 -4.32
CA LEU A 225 -5.28 11.11 -3.39
C LEU A 225 -6.75 11.33 -3.75
N GLY A 226 -7.63 11.32 -2.74
CA GLY A 226 -9.06 11.52 -2.94
C GLY A 226 -9.42 12.98 -3.19
N SER A 227 -8.66 13.90 -2.60
CA SER A 227 -8.76 15.35 -2.72
C SER A 227 -7.52 15.91 -3.41
N LEU A 228 -7.66 17.05 -4.09
CA LEU A 228 -6.54 17.75 -4.69
C LEU A 228 -5.53 18.13 -3.60
N THR A 229 -4.26 17.86 -3.86
CA THR A 229 -3.14 18.33 -3.05
C THR A 229 -2.06 18.79 -4.02
N LEU A 230 -1.52 19.98 -3.77
CA LEU A 230 -0.42 20.53 -4.55
C LEU A 230 0.89 20.29 -3.81
N THR A 231 1.94 20.01 -4.57
CA THR A 231 3.31 19.94 -4.07
C THR A 231 3.81 21.35 -3.75
N LYS A 232 4.96 21.45 -3.07
CA LYS A 232 5.62 22.75 -2.84
C LYS A 232 6.02 23.47 -4.15
N GLU A 233 6.00 22.77 -5.27
CA GLU A 233 6.33 23.27 -6.61
C GLU A 233 5.05 23.55 -7.44
N GLY A 234 3.87 23.54 -6.82
CA GLY A 234 2.60 23.89 -7.47
C GLY A 234 2.03 22.79 -8.38
N LEU A 235 2.53 21.56 -8.28
CA LEU A 235 2.08 20.44 -9.11
C LEU A 235 1.03 19.59 -8.38
N GLU A 236 0.09 19.01 -9.10
CA GLU A 236 -0.82 18.01 -8.55
C GLU A 236 -0.01 16.81 -8.03
N THR A 237 -0.12 16.50 -6.73
CA THR A 237 0.79 15.56 -6.06
C THR A 237 0.74 14.14 -6.64
N SER A 238 -0.42 13.65 -7.10
CA SER A 238 -0.48 12.30 -7.69
C SER A 238 0.14 12.29 -9.09
N PHE A 239 -0.06 13.32 -9.91
CA PHE A 239 0.64 13.49 -11.19
C PHE A 239 2.16 13.54 -10.99
N ALA A 240 2.63 14.43 -10.11
CA ALA A 240 4.05 14.60 -9.82
C ALA A 240 4.70 13.27 -9.38
N THR A 241 4.05 12.58 -8.43
CA THR A 241 4.57 11.32 -7.87
C THR A 241 4.48 10.15 -8.85
N ASN A 242 3.34 9.96 -9.52
CA ASN A 242 3.05 8.72 -10.26
C ASN A 242 3.57 8.71 -11.70
N LEU A 243 3.84 9.89 -12.28
CA LEU A 243 4.15 10.03 -13.69
C LEU A 243 5.37 10.93 -13.92
N LEU A 244 5.32 12.19 -13.47
CA LEU A 244 6.40 13.14 -13.76
C LEU A 244 7.73 12.69 -13.16
N SER A 245 7.73 12.20 -11.92
CA SER A 245 8.95 11.71 -11.28
C SER A 245 9.55 10.49 -11.97
N HIS A 246 8.71 9.59 -12.49
CA HIS A 246 9.16 8.43 -13.26
C HIS A 246 9.78 8.84 -14.59
N TYR A 247 9.18 9.84 -15.25
CA TYR A 247 9.73 10.44 -16.45
C TYR A 247 11.09 11.07 -16.16
N ILE A 248 11.17 12.01 -15.21
CA ILE A 248 12.43 12.69 -14.84
C ILE A 248 13.52 11.70 -14.46
N LEU A 249 13.21 10.73 -13.59
CA LEU A 249 14.18 9.77 -13.10
C LEU A 249 14.75 8.92 -14.25
N THR A 250 13.86 8.35 -15.06
CA THR A 250 14.27 7.40 -16.11
C THR A 250 14.93 8.12 -17.26
N GLU A 251 14.32 9.20 -17.76
CA GLU A 251 14.87 10.00 -18.86
C GLU A 251 16.20 10.65 -18.46
N GLY A 252 16.30 11.13 -17.22
CA GLY A 252 17.53 11.68 -16.66
C GLY A 252 18.65 10.64 -16.59
N CYS A 253 18.35 9.43 -16.09
CA CYS A 253 19.33 8.34 -16.07
C CYS A 253 19.75 7.90 -17.48
N LEU A 254 18.81 7.80 -18.43
CA LEU A 254 19.10 7.44 -19.82
C LEU A 254 19.99 8.50 -20.49
N SER A 255 19.62 9.77 -20.37
CA SER A 255 20.34 10.91 -20.96
C SER A 255 21.73 11.10 -20.36
N ALA A 256 21.91 10.80 -19.07
CA ALA A 256 23.20 10.87 -18.39
C ALA A 256 24.07 9.63 -18.59
N GLY A 257 23.63 8.65 -19.40
CA GLY A 257 24.40 7.42 -19.66
C GLY A 257 24.52 6.49 -18.44
N LEU A 258 23.57 6.57 -17.50
CA LEU A 258 23.56 5.79 -16.27
C LEU A 258 22.83 4.44 -16.41
N VAL A 259 22.37 4.08 -17.61
CA VAL A 259 21.61 2.86 -17.87
C VAL A 259 22.45 1.93 -18.74
N ASN A 260 22.77 0.75 -18.23
CA ASN A 260 23.61 -0.21 -18.94
C ASN A 260 22.90 -0.76 -20.19
N GLN A 261 23.69 -1.20 -21.15
CA GLN A 261 23.17 -1.98 -22.29
C GLN A 261 22.49 -3.24 -21.77
N GLY A 262 21.31 -3.56 -22.30
CA GLY A 262 20.52 -4.69 -21.81
C GLY A 262 19.76 -4.43 -20.50
N ALA A 263 19.66 -3.18 -20.04
CA ALA A 263 18.90 -2.86 -18.83
C ALA A 263 17.39 -3.13 -18.99
N THR A 264 16.70 -3.26 -17.85
CA THR A 264 15.24 -3.42 -17.78
C THR A 264 14.60 -2.29 -16.98
N ILE A 265 13.58 -1.66 -17.54
CA ILE A 265 12.81 -0.59 -16.88
C ILE A 265 11.39 -1.08 -16.62
N ILE A 266 10.91 -0.96 -15.38
CA ILE A 266 9.57 -1.39 -14.97
C ILE A 266 8.74 -0.20 -14.52
N ASN A 267 7.64 0.07 -15.21
CA ASN A 267 6.61 1.01 -14.81
C ASN A 267 5.46 0.27 -14.10
N MET A 268 5.26 0.58 -12.81
CA MET A 268 4.18 -0.02 -12.01
C MET A 268 2.85 0.71 -12.24
N ALA A 269 2.04 0.16 -13.13
CA ALA A 269 0.72 0.67 -13.45
C ALA A 269 -0.37 0.10 -12.52
N SER A 270 -1.65 0.31 -12.87
CA SER A 270 -2.78 -0.17 -12.09
C SER A 270 -4.04 -0.31 -12.94
N GLY A 271 -5.08 -0.95 -12.41
CA GLY A 271 -6.35 -1.13 -13.11
C GLY A 271 -7.11 0.17 -13.34
N GLY A 272 -6.66 1.28 -12.74
CA GLY A 272 -7.18 2.62 -13.02
C GLY A 272 -7.02 3.02 -14.48
N LEU A 273 -5.96 2.56 -15.15
CA LEU A 273 -5.69 2.87 -16.57
C LEU A 273 -6.81 2.37 -17.49
N TYR A 274 -7.49 1.27 -17.13
CA TYR A 274 -8.52 0.69 -17.99
C TYR A 274 -9.75 1.56 -18.14
N LYS A 275 -9.93 2.59 -17.31
CA LYS A 275 -11.14 3.42 -17.31
C LYS A 275 -11.05 4.65 -18.21
N TRP A 276 -9.84 5.08 -18.56
CA TRP A 276 -9.62 6.38 -19.19
C TRP A 276 -8.74 6.23 -20.43
N PRO A 277 -9.07 6.95 -21.53
CA PRO A 277 -8.17 7.06 -22.67
C PRO A 277 -6.92 7.86 -22.30
N LEU A 278 -5.93 7.87 -23.18
CA LEU A 278 -4.81 8.81 -23.04
C LEU A 278 -5.32 10.23 -23.24
N MET A 279 -5.20 11.08 -22.21
CA MET A 279 -5.70 12.45 -22.23
C MET A 279 -4.91 13.35 -21.27
N LEU A 280 -4.46 14.50 -21.78
CA LEU A 280 -3.68 15.49 -21.02
C LEU A 280 -4.54 16.23 -19.98
N ASP A 281 -5.81 16.49 -20.27
CA ASP A 281 -6.75 17.14 -19.32
C ASP A 281 -6.92 16.35 -18.00
N GLY A 282 -6.53 15.08 -18.01
CA GLY A 282 -6.52 14.21 -16.83
C GLY A 282 -5.23 14.26 -16.02
N LEU A 283 -4.25 15.07 -16.40
CA LEU A 283 -2.93 15.20 -15.78
C LEU A 283 -2.74 16.60 -15.18
N ASN A 284 -1.99 16.67 -14.08
CA ASN A 284 -1.65 17.91 -13.37
C ASN A 284 -2.83 18.86 -13.11
N ILE A 285 -3.98 18.32 -12.68
CA ILE A 285 -5.18 19.11 -12.43
C ILE A 285 -4.97 19.97 -11.17
N ASP A 286 -4.98 21.28 -11.31
CA ASP A 286 -4.77 22.25 -10.23
C ASP A 286 -6.06 22.95 -9.77
N ASP A 287 -7.17 22.77 -10.49
CA ASP A 287 -8.50 23.26 -10.10
C ASP A 287 -9.25 22.23 -9.22
N PRO A 288 -9.54 22.55 -7.94
CA PRO A 288 -10.35 21.69 -7.07
C PRO A 288 -11.73 21.33 -7.64
N ALA A 289 -12.34 22.19 -8.45
CA ALA A 289 -13.66 21.96 -9.05
C ALA A 289 -13.63 20.87 -10.14
N LEU A 290 -12.48 20.68 -10.78
CA LEU A 290 -12.26 19.68 -11.83
C LEU A 290 -11.61 18.40 -11.30
N TYR A 291 -10.97 18.46 -10.12
CA TYR A 291 -10.21 17.35 -9.58
C TYR A 291 -11.08 16.13 -9.25
N ASN A 292 -10.78 15.01 -9.92
CA ASN A 292 -11.27 13.69 -9.56
C ASN A 292 -10.09 12.75 -9.36
N GLY A 293 -9.79 12.40 -8.11
CA GLY A 293 -8.61 11.60 -7.77
C GLY A 293 -8.51 10.25 -8.49
N LYS A 294 -9.65 9.59 -8.77
CA LYS A 294 -9.65 8.32 -9.53
C LYS A 294 -9.38 8.52 -11.01
N MET A 295 -9.82 9.65 -11.58
CA MET A 295 -9.53 10.05 -12.95
C MET A 295 -8.07 10.45 -13.10
N ALA A 296 -7.58 11.37 -12.26
CA ALA A 296 -6.19 11.81 -12.27
C ALA A 296 -5.22 10.64 -12.12
N TYR A 297 -5.47 9.76 -11.14
CA TYR A 297 -4.70 8.53 -10.97
C TYR A 297 -4.76 7.60 -12.18
N GLY A 298 -5.95 7.38 -12.74
CA GLY A 298 -6.14 6.51 -13.90
C GLY A 298 -5.45 7.04 -15.16
N CYS A 299 -5.53 8.35 -15.41
CA CYS A 299 -4.85 9.01 -16.53
C CYS A 299 -3.34 8.95 -16.37
N ALA A 300 -2.82 9.22 -15.17
CA ALA A 300 -1.39 9.05 -14.88
C ALA A 300 -0.91 7.62 -15.12
N LYS A 301 -1.69 6.61 -14.72
CA LYS A 301 -1.36 5.19 -14.95
C LYS A 301 -1.53 4.74 -16.40
N ARG A 302 -2.40 5.40 -17.18
CA ARG A 302 -2.50 5.24 -18.64
C ARG A 302 -1.28 5.81 -19.34
N ALA A 303 -0.85 7.02 -18.98
CA ALA A 303 0.32 7.69 -19.57
C ALA A 303 1.65 6.94 -19.31
N GLN A 304 1.72 6.06 -18.31
CA GLN A 304 2.89 5.19 -18.13
C GLN A 304 3.10 4.20 -19.29
N ILE A 305 2.04 3.82 -20.00
CA ILE A 305 2.15 3.01 -21.23
C ILE A 305 2.90 3.80 -22.30
N THR A 306 2.53 5.07 -22.49
CA THR A 306 3.22 5.99 -23.41
C THR A 306 4.71 6.14 -23.08
N LEU A 307 5.08 6.22 -21.79
CA LEU A 307 6.49 6.24 -21.40
C LEU A 307 7.22 4.97 -21.82
N THR A 308 6.60 3.80 -21.60
CA THR A 308 7.16 2.51 -22.03
C THR A 308 7.35 2.44 -23.54
N ASN A 309 6.33 2.84 -24.32
CA ASN A 309 6.39 2.84 -25.78
C ASN A 309 7.50 3.79 -26.27
N HIS A 310 7.56 4.99 -25.70
CA HIS A 310 8.58 5.99 -26.01
C HIS A 310 10.01 5.46 -25.79
N TRP A 311 10.31 4.91 -24.61
CA TRP A 311 11.66 4.42 -24.31
C TRP A 311 12.04 3.19 -25.12
N ASN A 312 11.09 2.27 -25.38
CA ASN A 312 11.35 1.11 -26.23
C ASN A 312 11.66 1.51 -27.68
N LEU A 313 11.00 2.56 -28.20
CA LEU A 313 11.26 3.06 -29.54
C LEU A 313 12.65 3.73 -29.65
N HIS A 314 13.04 4.51 -28.65
CA HIS A 314 14.26 5.34 -28.71
C HIS A 314 15.53 4.64 -28.21
N HIS A 315 15.41 3.54 -27.45
CA HIS A 315 16.56 2.84 -26.87
C HIS A 315 16.69 1.37 -27.30
N LYS A 316 16.04 1.00 -28.42
CA LYS A 316 16.14 -0.35 -29.00
C LYS A 316 17.58 -0.77 -29.30
N ASP A 317 18.43 0.16 -29.74
CA ASP A 317 19.81 -0.12 -30.15
C ASP A 317 20.72 -0.46 -28.95
N CYS A 318 20.31 -0.08 -27.74
CA CYS A 318 20.99 -0.42 -26.50
C CYS A 318 20.43 -1.70 -25.83
N ASP A 319 19.53 -2.44 -26.50
CA ASP A 319 18.80 -3.59 -25.93
C ASP A 319 18.09 -3.26 -24.58
N ILE A 320 17.76 -1.98 -24.35
CA ILE A 320 17.02 -1.58 -23.15
C ILE A 320 15.56 -2.00 -23.34
N ARG A 321 14.99 -2.68 -22.34
CA ARG A 321 13.60 -3.15 -22.38
C ARG A 321 12.77 -2.50 -21.29
N CYS A 322 11.80 -1.70 -21.70
CA CYS A 322 10.81 -1.13 -20.80
C CYS A 322 9.52 -1.96 -20.82
N TYR A 323 8.94 -2.17 -19.63
CA TYR A 323 7.65 -2.82 -19.46
C TYR A 323 6.76 -2.01 -18.53
N THR A 324 5.49 -1.90 -18.88
CA THR A 324 4.45 -1.49 -17.94
C THR A 324 3.71 -2.73 -17.44
N MET A 325 3.50 -2.83 -16.12
CA MET A 325 2.84 -3.98 -15.51
C MET A 325 1.76 -3.62 -14.49
N HIS A 326 0.85 -4.56 -14.24
CA HIS A 326 -0.21 -4.47 -13.24
C HIS A 326 0.04 -5.47 -12.10
N PRO A 327 0.11 -5.06 -10.82
CA PRO A 327 0.46 -5.97 -9.71
C PRO A 327 -0.68 -6.89 -9.25
N GLY A 328 -1.90 -6.62 -9.72
CA GLY A 328 -3.12 -7.18 -9.19
C GLY A 328 -3.66 -6.30 -8.06
N TRP A 329 -4.70 -6.76 -7.38
CA TRP A 329 -5.22 -6.09 -6.19
C TRP A 329 -4.41 -6.52 -4.99
N THR A 330 -3.30 -5.81 -4.80
CA THR A 330 -2.31 -6.08 -3.77
C THR A 330 -2.56 -5.22 -2.56
N ARG A 331 -2.58 -5.83 -1.38
CA ARG A 331 -2.74 -5.08 -0.14
C ARG A 331 -1.42 -4.41 0.22
N THR A 332 -1.44 -3.09 0.24
CA THR A 332 -0.30 -2.24 0.64
C THR A 332 -0.82 -1.12 1.52
N PRO A 333 0.05 -0.44 2.30
CA PRO A 333 -0.38 0.71 3.09
C PRO A 333 -1.07 1.80 2.26
N GLY A 334 -0.64 2.01 1.01
CA GLY A 334 -1.28 2.97 0.09
C GLY A 334 -2.68 2.54 -0.38
N VAL A 335 -2.92 1.23 -0.55
CA VAL A 335 -4.27 0.72 -0.86
C VAL A 335 -5.18 0.76 0.37
N ASP A 336 -4.63 0.45 1.55
CA ASP A 336 -5.36 0.53 2.82
C ASP A 336 -5.89 1.95 3.09
N SER A 337 -5.12 2.99 2.75
CA SER A 337 -5.58 4.39 2.88
C SER A 337 -6.49 4.84 1.73
N ALA A 338 -6.14 4.53 0.47
CA ALA A 338 -6.82 5.10 -0.69
C ALA A 338 -8.09 4.34 -1.12
N LEU A 339 -8.24 3.07 -0.74
CA LEU A 339 -9.37 2.22 -1.11
C LEU A 339 -9.95 1.45 0.10
N PRO A 340 -10.44 2.14 1.15
CA PRO A 340 -10.93 1.50 2.36
C PRO A 340 -12.08 0.53 2.10
N GLY A 341 -12.94 0.82 1.10
CA GLY A 341 -14.00 -0.09 0.67
C GLY A 341 -13.48 -1.40 0.10
N LEU A 342 -12.46 -1.38 -0.76
CA LEU A 342 -11.85 -2.60 -1.30
C LEU A 342 -11.30 -3.47 -0.17
N VAL A 343 -10.62 -2.86 0.80
CA VAL A 343 -10.04 -3.59 1.94
C VAL A 343 -11.12 -4.12 2.87
N ARG A 344 -12.17 -3.35 3.15
CA ARG A 344 -13.34 -3.77 3.94
C ARG A 344 -14.01 -5.00 3.36
N TYR A 345 -14.23 -5.04 2.04
CA TYR A 345 -14.98 -6.12 1.40
C TYR A 345 -14.09 -7.30 0.95
N GLN A 346 -12.80 -7.07 0.67
CA GLN A 346 -11.95 -8.06 0.00
C GLN A 346 -10.57 -8.26 0.63
N GLY A 347 -10.26 -7.60 1.76
CA GLY A 347 -8.92 -7.58 2.35
C GLY A 347 -8.28 -8.96 2.56
N LYS A 348 -9.07 -10.00 2.82
CA LYS A 348 -8.59 -11.38 3.00
C LYS A 348 -8.10 -12.02 1.69
N ILE A 349 -8.71 -11.68 0.55
CA ILE A 349 -8.39 -12.24 -0.76
C ILE A 349 -7.42 -11.37 -1.57
N LEU A 350 -7.12 -10.15 -1.13
CA LEU A 350 -6.09 -9.30 -1.74
C LEU A 350 -4.72 -9.99 -1.76
N ARG A 351 -3.96 -9.76 -2.83
CA ARG A 351 -2.59 -10.27 -3.02
C ARG A 351 -1.65 -9.77 -1.93
N THR A 352 -0.66 -10.59 -1.60
CA THR A 352 0.49 -10.15 -0.80
C THR A 352 1.40 -9.24 -1.63
N PRO A 353 2.21 -8.38 -1.00
CA PRO A 353 3.23 -7.61 -1.70
C PRO A 353 4.14 -8.45 -2.61
N ALA A 354 4.56 -9.64 -2.16
CA ALA A 354 5.36 -10.58 -2.97
C ALA A 354 4.64 -11.05 -4.23
N GLN A 355 3.35 -11.36 -4.14
CA GLN A 355 2.54 -11.71 -5.32
C GLN A 355 2.37 -10.51 -6.28
N GLY A 356 2.33 -9.29 -5.73
CA GLY A 356 2.31 -8.06 -6.54
C GLY A 356 3.63 -7.77 -7.24
N ALA A 357 4.75 -8.11 -6.60
CA ALA A 357 6.11 -7.95 -7.13
C ALA A 357 6.49 -9.01 -8.17
N ASP A 358 5.82 -10.16 -8.16
CA ASP A 358 6.20 -11.35 -8.93
C ASP A 358 6.45 -11.08 -10.42
N THR A 359 5.50 -10.39 -11.09
CA THR A 359 5.64 -10.10 -12.52
C THR A 359 6.81 -9.16 -12.81
N ALA A 360 7.10 -8.17 -11.94
CA ALA A 360 8.24 -7.28 -12.11
C ALA A 360 9.56 -8.07 -12.04
N ILE A 361 9.73 -8.91 -11.02
CA ILE A 361 10.94 -9.74 -10.87
C ILE A 361 11.08 -10.71 -12.04
N TRP A 362 9.98 -11.32 -12.49
CA TRP A 362 10.00 -12.23 -13.62
C TRP A 362 10.39 -11.53 -14.93
N LEU A 363 9.91 -10.30 -15.16
CA LEU A 363 10.28 -9.48 -16.33
C LEU A 363 11.76 -9.13 -16.32
N CYS A 364 12.31 -8.72 -15.17
CA CYS A 364 13.75 -8.43 -15.05
C CYS A 364 14.62 -9.68 -15.27
N ALA A 365 14.17 -10.85 -14.82
CA ALA A 365 14.92 -12.10 -14.96
C ALA A 365 14.83 -12.71 -16.37
N ASN A 366 13.66 -12.68 -16.99
CA ASN A 366 13.40 -13.41 -18.25
C ASN A 366 13.44 -12.51 -19.47
N ARG A 367 13.26 -11.20 -19.29
CA ARG A 367 13.28 -10.17 -20.33
C ARG A 367 12.57 -10.64 -21.61
N PRO A 368 11.27 -11.00 -21.58
CA PRO A 368 10.58 -11.45 -22.80
C PRO A 368 10.65 -10.38 -23.90
N PRO A 369 10.61 -10.76 -25.19
CA PRO A 369 10.65 -9.79 -26.27
C PRO A 369 9.46 -8.82 -26.18
N ILE A 370 9.71 -7.57 -26.55
CA ILE A 370 8.67 -6.56 -26.70
C ILE A 370 7.88 -6.91 -27.96
N ALA A 371 6.55 -6.88 -27.89
CA ALA A 371 5.72 -7.12 -29.07
C ALA A 371 5.90 -5.97 -30.07
N GLU A 372 6.39 -6.27 -31.27
CA GLU A 372 6.54 -5.29 -32.34
C GLU A 372 5.20 -5.07 -33.07
N GLY A 373 4.86 -3.81 -33.38
CA GLY A 373 3.74 -3.48 -34.28
C GLY A 373 2.34 -3.84 -33.77
N GLY A 374 2.13 -3.93 -32.45
CA GLY A 374 0.86 -4.33 -31.82
C GLY A 374 0.16 -3.23 -30.99
N GLU A 375 -1.00 -3.57 -30.43
CA GLU A 375 -1.72 -2.73 -29.45
C GLU A 375 -0.89 -2.52 -28.17
N ASP A 376 -1.17 -1.42 -27.45
CA ASP A 376 -0.62 -1.15 -26.12
C ASP A 376 -0.65 -2.36 -25.19
N VAL A 377 0.51 -2.70 -24.62
CA VAL A 377 0.69 -3.89 -23.78
C VAL A 377 0.79 -3.53 -22.30
N LEU A 378 0.03 -4.27 -21.49
CA LEU A 378 0.14 -4.30 -20.04
C LEU A 378 0.50 -5.72 -19.59
N TRP A 379 1.61 -5.88 -18.88
CA TRP A 379 2.01 -7.16 -18.31
C TRP A 379 1.23 -7.46 -17.03
N PHE A 380 0.60 -8.63 -16.99
CA PHE A 380 -0.15 -9.07 -15.81
C PHE A 380 -0.08 -10.58 -15.66
N ASP A 381 0.47 -11.02 -14.51
CA ASP A 381 0.68 -12.42 -14.19
C ASP A 381 1.57 -13.11 -15.22
N ARG A 382 2.75 -12.50 -15.46
CA ARG A 382 3.82 -12.95 -16.40
C ARG A 382 3.38 -13.12 -17.85
N LYS A 383 2.31 -12.43 -18.25
CA LYS A 383 1.77 -12.49 -19.60
C LYS A 383 1.43 -11.08 -20.10
N ALA A 384 1.79 -10.81 -21.35
CA ALA A 384 1.35 -9.64 -22.08
C ALA A 384 -0.17 -9.68 -22.28
N ARG A 385 -0.86 -8.58 -22.00
CA ARG A 385 -2.29 -8.39 -22.22
C ARG A 385 -2.53 -7.02 -22.83
N SER A 386 -3.68 -6.83 -23.47
CA SER A 386 -4.06 -5.50 -23.93
C SER A 386 -4.19 -4.54 -22.75
N ALA A 387 -3.64 -3.33 -22.88
CA ALA A 387 -3.87 -2.22 -21.96
C ALA A 387 -5.28 -1.64 -22.10
N HIS A 388 -6.09 -2.13 -23.05
CA HIS A 388 -7.46 -1.69 -23.28
C HIS A 388 -8.45 -2.80 -22.93
N MET A 389 -9.26 -2.55 -21.89
CA MET A 389 -10.34 -3.45 -21.51
C MET A 389 -11.70 -2.99 -22.07
N PHE A 390 -11.82 -1.71 -22.39
CA PHE A 390 -13.00 -1.11 -22.99
C PHE A 390 -12.60 -0.37 -24.26
N ASP A 391 -13.38 -0.50 -25.32
CA ASP A 391 -13.06 0.08 -26.63
C ASP A 391 -12.92 1.60 -26.60
N ALA A 392 -13.69 2.28 -25.73
CA ALA A 392 -13.58 3.72 -25.51
C ALA A 392 -12.19 4.19 -25.05
N THR A 393 -11.36 3.31 -24.49
CA THR A 393 -9.98 3.65 -24.11
C THR A 393 -8.97 3.49 -25.23
N ARG A 394 -9.34 2.87 -26.34
CA ARG A 394 -8.48 2.69 -27.53
C ARG A 394 -8.33 3.98 -28.33
N SER A 395 -9.36 4.83 -28.28
CA SER A 395 -9.34 6.15 -28.89
C SER A 395 -8.72 7.17 -27.93
N SER A 396 -7.44 7.46 -28.13
CA SER A 396 -6.71 8.49 -27.40
C SER A 396 -7.21 9.90 -27.77
N ARG A 397 -7.25 10.82 -26.79
CA ARG A 397 -7.57 12.23 -27.03
C ARG A 397 -6.33 13.07 -27.37
N ASN A 398 -5.17 12.59 -26.94
CA ASN A 398 -3.87 13.16 -27.27
C ASN A 398 -2.97 12.04 -27.80
N SER A 399 -2.06 12.38 -28.70
CA SER A 399 -1.01 11.49 -29.18
C SER A 399 0.04 11.23 -28.11
N GLU A 400 0.81 10.15 -28.29
CA GLU A 400 1.96 9.85 -27.43
C GLU A 400 2.99 10.99 -27.44
N ALA A 401 3.27 11.56 -28.61
CA ALA A 401 4.21 12.66 -28.77
C ALA A 401 3.80 13.90 -27.96
N GLU A 402 2.52 14.28 -27.98
CA GLU A 402 2.02 15.41 -27.17
C GLU A 402 2.21 15.17 -25.67
N VAL A 403 1.97 13.93 -25.20
CA VAL A 403 2.17 13.57 -23.79
C VAL A 403 3.65 13.62 -23.40
N ILE A 404 4.54 13.13 -24.25
CA ILE A 404 5.99 13.21 -24.01
C ILE A 404 6.46 14.67 -24.00
N SER A 405 6.06 15.49 -24.98
CA SER A 405 6.40 16.92 -25.01
C SER A 405 5.87 17.68 -23.79
N TYR A 406 4.66 17.36 -23.33
CA TYR A 406 4.11 17.92 -22.10
C TYR A 406 4.95 17.52 -20.88
N LEU A 407 5.32 16.25 -20.74
CA LEU A 407 6.17 15.80 -19.62
C LEU A 407 7.56 16.43 -19.68
N GLN A 408 8.14 16.60 -20.87
CA GLN A 408 9.39 17.32 -21.09
C GLN A 408 9.30 18.77 -20.59
N SER A 409 8.26 19.52 -20.96
CA SER A 409 8.08 20.90 -20.50
C SER A 409 7.86 20.99 -18.98
N MET A 410 7.17 20.01 -18.40
CA MET A 410 6.93 19.98 -16.95
C MET A 410 8.18 19.55 -16.17
N ALA A 411 9.05 18.76 -16.81
CA ALA A 411 10.28 18.23 -16.22
C ALA A 411 11.44 19.24 -16.20
N SER A 412 11.40 20.30 -17.01
CA SER A 412 12.48 21.30 -17.03
C SER A 412 12.71 21.88 -15.62
N LYS A 413 13.98 21.97 -15.23
CA LYS A 413 14.42 22.40 -13.89
C LYS A 413 13.83 23.77 -13.55
#